data_AF-A0A0K8QN21-F1
#
_entry.id   AF-A0A0K8QN21-F1
#
_cell.length_a   1.000
_cell.length_b   1.000
_cell.length_c   1.000
_cell.angle_alpha   90.00
_cell.angle_beta   90.00
_cell.angle_gamma   90.00
#
_symmetry.space_group_name_H-M   'P 1'
#
loop_
_entity.id
_entity.type
_entity.pdbx_description
1 polymer ?
#
loop_
_entity_poly.entity_id
_entity_poly.type
_entity_poly.pdbx_seq_one_letter_code
_entity_poly.pdbx_strand_id
1 'polypeptide(L)'
;MSLHRLMHRAAAATQAGVRQALRGVLRRLDATQPLPPAQVAGLAGEKLAVELMQHYGIASAPLAGAEVIVLPIGGASAHGVIIASVDGRYRIQLQPGEVALHTDEGDHVHLKRGRLVEVVTDTLLVQAGTKVRFESPRLELTGDAQIDGNAHADGDVSDGVRSMQADRDIYNAHTHGGVSPGGSNTAPPNQQE
;
A
#
# COMPACT_ATOMS: atom_id res chain seq x y z
N MET A 1 16.71 63.16 -2.73
CA MET A 1 15.76 62.03 -2.94
C MET A 1 14.64 62.18 -1.92
N SER A 2 13.35 62.05 -2.30
CA SER A 2 12.26 62.11 -1.32
C SER A 2 12.23 60.83 -0.48
N LEU A 3 11.86 60.96 0.80
CA LEU A 3 11.74 59.85 1.76
C LEU A 3 10.92 58.67 1.19
N HIS A 4 9.83 59.00 0.47
CA HIS A 4 8.99 58.03 -0.24
C HIS A 4 9.78 57.13 -1.22
N ARG A 5 10.68 57.69 -2.04
CA ARG A 5 11.49 56.90 -2.98
C ARG A 5 12.53 56.03 -2.26
N LEU A 6 13.03 56.48 -1.11
CA LEU A 6 13.98 55.70 -0.31
C LEU A 6 13.28 54.49 0.33
N MET A 7 12.07 54.67 0.87
CA MET A 7 11.26 53.59 1.44
C MET A 7 10.89 52.53 0.40
N HIS A 8 10.47 52.93 -0.80
CA HIS A 8 10.17 51.98 -1.88
C HIS A 8 11.41 51.20 -2.33
N ARG A 9 12.58 51.85 -2.40
CA ARG A 9 13.84 51.15 -2.73
C ARG A 9 14.27 50.17 -1.64
N ALA A 10 14.16 50.56 -0.37
CA ALA A 10 14.47 49.66 0.74
C ALA A 10 13.54 48.45 0.75
N ALA A 11 12.23 48.66 0.57
CA ALA A 11 11.24 47.59 0.48
C ALA A 11 11.51 46.63 -0.70
N ALA A 12 11.81 47.18 -1.89
CA ALA A 12 12.15 46.38 -3.06
C ALA A 12 13.43 45.56 -2.86
N ALA A 13 14.45 46.13 -2.21
CA ALA A 13 15.69 45.42 -1.89
C ALA A 13 15.45 44.28 -0.88
N THR A 14 14.63 44.51 0.15
CA THR A 14 14.24 43.47 1.10
C THR A 14 13.45 42.35 0.41
N GLN A 15 12.45 42.69 -0.42
CA GLN A 15 11.69 41.68 -1.17
C GLN A 15 12.56 40.88 -2.14
N ALA A 16 13.51 41.53 -2.83
CA ALA A 16 14.45 40.84 -3.72
C ALA A 16 15.41 39.91 -2.96
N GLY A 17 15.71 40.21 -1.69
CA GLY A 17 16.51 39.36 -0.80
C GLY A 17 15.77 38.15 -0.23
N VAL A 18 14.44 38.13 -0.27
CA VAL A 18 13.64 36.98 0.22
C VAL A 18 13.45 35.98 -0.90
N ARG A 19 14.13 34.84 -0.78
CA ARG A 19 13.96 33.72 -1.68
C ARG A 19 12.53 33.16 -1.56
N GLN A 20 11.81 33.18 -2.68
CA GLN A 20 10.47 32.60 -2.78
C GLN A 20 10.54 31.08 -2.93
N ALA A 21 9.43 30.40 -2.61
CA ALA A 21 9.26 28.99 -2.93
C ALA A 21 9.38 28.77 -4.44
N LEU A 22 9.99 27.65 -4.83
CA LEU A 22 10.23 27.33 -6.24
C LEU A 22 9.92 25.87 -6.57
N ARG A 23 9.63 25.63 -7.85
CA ARG A 23 9.60 24.29 -8.43
C ARG A 23 11.03 23.85 -8.77
N GLY A 24 11.30 22.57 -8.60
CA GLY A 24 12.56 21.96 -9.00
C GLY A 24 12.39 20.51 -9.43
N VAL A 25 13.48 19.91 -9.90
CA VAL A 25 13.56 18.51 -10.27
C VAL A 25 14.57 17.82 -9.37
N LEU A 26 14.14 16.74 -8.72
CA LEU A 26 14.99 15.92 -7.86
C LEU A 26 16.10 15.26 -8.68
N ARG A 27 17.34 15.41 -8.25
CA ARG A 27 18.52 14.79 -8.87
C ARG A 27 19.06 13.62 -8.06
N ARG A 28 18.99 13.73 -6.74
CA ARG A 28 19.44 12.70 -5.81
C ARG A 28 18.67 12.80 -4.51
N LEU A 29 18.36 11.67 -3.89
CA LEU A 29 17.80 11.55 -2.56
C LEU A 29 18.54 10.45 -1.81
N ASP A 30 18.91 10.70 -0.56
CA ASP A 30 19.36 9.64 0.37
C ASP A 30 18.26 9.36 1.39
N ALA A 31 17.38 8.41 1.06
CA ALA A 31 16.24 8.04 1.89
C ALA A 31 16.61 7.14 3.08
N THR A 32 17.89 6.84 3.29
CA THR A 32 18.35 6.01 4.42
C THR A 32 18.48 6.80 5.71
N GLN A 33 18.53 8.14 5.62
CA GLN A 33 18.68 9.04 6.75
C GLN A 33 17.33 9.38 7.39
N PRO A 34 17.27 9.65 8.71
CA PRO A 34 16.04 10.05 9.39
C PRO A 34 15.38 11.31 8.81
N LEU A 35 16.20 12.24 8.31
CA LEU A 35 15.77 13.41 7.56
C LEU A 35 16.46 13.34 6.18
N PRO A 36 15.80 12.80 5.15
CA PRO A 36 16.45 12.48 3.89
C PRO A 36 17.04 13.71 3.18
N PRO A 37 18.37 13.82 3.02
CA PRO A 37 18.96 14.91 2.25
C PRO A 37 18.77 14.68 0.75
N ALA A 38 18.51 15.75 0.03
CA ALA A 38 18.19 15.77 -1.38
C ALA A 38 19.02 16.82 -2.14
N GLN A 39 19.32 16.50 -3.40
CA GLN A 39 19.83 17.47 -4.37
C GLN A 39 18.73 17.78 -5.38
N VAL A 40 18.40 19.06 -5.52
CA VAL A 40 17.35 19.54 -6.41
C VAL A 40 17.96 20.49 -7.44
N ALA A 41 17.59 20.29 -8.71
CA ALA A 41 17.83 21.27 -9.76
C ALA A 41 16.68 22.28 -9.75
N GLY A 42 16.98 23.53 -9.36
CA GLY A 42 16.05 24.65 -9.38
C GLY A 42 15.94 25.31 -10.76
N LEU A 43 15.35 26.52 -10.77
CA LEU A 43 15.27 27.34 -11.97
C LEU A 43 16.66 27.69 -12.51
N ALA A 44 16.79 27.76 -13.84
CA ALA A 44 18.04 28.10 -14.53
C ALA A 44 19.26 27.21 -14.17
N GLY A 45 19.03 25.96 -13.76
CA GLY A 45 20.12 24.99 -13.51
C GLY A 45 20.81 25.14 -12.14
N GLU A 46 20.23 25.94 -11.25
CA GLU A 46 20.69 26.05 -9.87
C GLU A 46 20.69 24.70 -9.16
N LYS A 47 21.69 24.46 -8.31
CA LYS A 47 21.79 23.26 -7.48
C LYS A 47 21.48 23.61 -6.03
N LEU A 48 20.47 22.96 -5.48
CA LEU A 48 20.03 23.13 -4.10
C LEU A 48 20.29 21.85 -3.32
N ALA A 49 20.88 21.99 -2.14
CA ALA A 49 20.95 20.94 -1.13
C ALA A 49 19.88 21.24 -0.08
N VAL A 50 18.90 20.35 0.04
CA VAL A 50 17.68 20.53 0.84
C VAL A 50 17.29 19.21 1.47
N GLU A 51 16.33 19.23 2.37
CA GLU A 51 15.84 18.02 3.05
C GLU A 51 14.40 17.70 2.60
N LEU A 52 14.06 16.42 2.48
CA LEU A 52 12.69 15.99 2.23
C LEU A 52 11.92 15.91 3.55
N MET A 53 11.01 16.87 3.77
CA MET A 53 10.17 16.89 4.96
C MET A 53 8.86 16.14 4.68
N GLN A 54 8.49 15.20 5.55
CA GLN A 54 7.33 14.34 5.37
C GLN A 54 6.45 14.29 6.62
N HIS A 55 5.19 13.91 6.44
CA HIS A 55 4.28 13.67 7.56
C HIS A 55 4.68 12.39 8.29
N TYR A 56 4.60 12.39 9.62
CA TYR A 56 4.82 11.18 10.41
C TYR A 56 3.88 10.05 9.96
N GLY A 57 4.42 8.84 9.82
CA GLY A 57 3.70 7.68 9.31
C GLY A 57 3.70 7.53 7.79
N ILE A 58 4.23 8.51 7.04
CA ILE A 58 4.43 8.43 5.59
C ILE A 58 5.92 8.62 5.28
N ALA A 59 6.50 7.63 4.60
CA ALA A 59 7.85 7.71 4.05
C ALA A 59 7.77 7.46 2.54
N SER A 60 8.45 8.28 1.74
CA SER A 60 8.52 8.10 0.29
C SER A 60 9.90 8.43 -0.22
N ALA A 61 10.41 7.61 -1.13
CA ALA A 61 11.70 7.82 -1.77
C ALA A 61 11.52 8.06 -3.28
N PRO A 62 11.01 9.24 -3.70
CA PRO A 62 10.81 9.52 -5.11
C PRO A 62 12.11 9.38 -5.91
N LEU A 63 12.00 8.83 -7.12
CA LEU A 63 13.15 8.63 -8.00
C LEU A 63 13.70 9.96 -8.52
N ALA A 64 14.96 9.95 -8.95
CA ALA A 64 15.51 11.07 -9.70
C ALA A 64 14.64 11.37 -10.93
N GLY A 65 14.39 12.66 -11.15
CA GLY A 65 13.44 13.15 -12.16
C GLY A 65 12.09 13.59 -11.58
N ALA A 66 11.76 13.24 -10.34
CA ALA A 66 10.53 13.71 -9.69
C ALA A 66 10.51 15.24 -9.56
N GLU A 67 9.33 15.83 -9.73
CA GLU A 67 9.08 17.24 -9.53
C GLU A 67 8.86 17.54 -8.06
N VAL A 68 9.43 18.65 -7.57
CA VAL A 68 9.36 19.02 -6.15
C VAL A 68 9.05 20.50 -5.97
N ILE A 69 8.44 20.82 -4.82
CA ILE A 69 8.35 22.19 -4.32
C ILE A 69 9.35 22.36 -3.18
N VAL A 70 10.27 23.31 -3.37
CA VAL A 70 11.24 23.71 -2.34
C VAL A 70 10.75 24.99 -1.68
N LEU A 71 10.64 24.95 -0.35
CA LEU A 71 10.36 26.09 0.50
C LEU A 71 11.66 26.53 1.22
N PRO A 72 12.24 27.70 0.86
CA PRO A 72 13.35 28.29 1.60
C PRO A 72 12.90 28.77 2.99
N ILE A 73 13.42 28.18 4.06
CA ILE A 73 13.12 28.64 5.42
C ILE A 73 13.91 29.93 5.69
N GLY A 74 13.22 30.96 6.20
CA GLY A 74 13.83 32.27 6.48
C GLY A 74 14.23 33.06 5.22
N GLY A 75 13.77 32.66 4.03
CA GLY A 75 14.07 33.37 2.78
C GLY A 75 15.47 33.11 2.22
N ALA A 76 16.18 32.09 2.72
CA ALA A 76 17.51 31.69 2.24
C ALA A 76 17.48 30.26 1.71
N SER A 77 18.07 30.03 0.53
CA SER A 77 18.15 28.70 -0.09
C SER A 77 18.98 27.68 0.69
N ALA A 78 19.86 28.14 1.58
CA ALA A 78 20.72 27.29 2.40
C ALA A 78 19.94 26.42 3.40
N HIS A 79 18.68 26.78 3.69
CA HIS A 79 17.79 26.05 4.60
C HIS A 79 16.48 25.67 3.91
N GLY A 80 16.56 25.28 2.64
CA GLY A 80 15.38 24.83 1.90
C GLY A 80 14.91 23.45 2.34
N VAL A 81 13.59 23.26 2.35
CA VAL A 81 12.97 21.93 2.55
C VAL A 81 12.04 21.62 1.38
N ILE A 82 12.00 20.36 0.97
CA ILE A 82 11.00 19.86 0.04
C ILE A 82 9.73 19.59 0.85
N ILE A 83 8.64 20.24 0.46
CA ILE A 83 7.32 20.11 1.13
C ILE A 83 6.32 19.30 0.32
N ALA A 84 6.61 19.07 -0.96
CA ALA A 84 5.80 18.26 -1.85
C ALA A 84 6.69 17.66 -2.94
N SER A 85 6.39 16.42 -3.31
CA SER A 85 7.03 15.71 -4.41
C SER A 85 5.96 15.00 -5.24
N VAL A 86 6.15 14.99 -6.57
CA VAL A 86 5.28 14.31 -7.53
C VAL A 86 6.16 13.72 -8.63
N ASP A 87 5.94 12.46 -8.98
CA ASP A 87 6.53 11.87 -10.17
C ASP A 87 5.44 11.62 -11.22
N GLY A 88 5.40 12.46 -12.26
CA GLY A 88 4.39 12.36 -13.31
C GLY A 88 4.45 11.05 -14.09
N ARG A 89 5.59 10.33 -14.08
CA ARG A 89 5.77 9.06 -14.81
C ARG A 89 4.94 7.92 -14.22
N TYR A 90 4.70 7.96 -12.91
CA TYR A 90 4.09 6.86 -12.14
C TYR A 90 2.78 7.29 -11.46
N ARG A 91 2.20 8.43 -11.88
CA ARG A 91 1.02 8.99 -11.23
C ARG A 91 -0.20 8.11 -11.42
N ILE A 92 -0.79 7.65 -10.32
CA ILE A 92 -2.10 7.01 -10.32
C ILE A 92 -3.23 8.00 -10.69
N GLN A 93 -4.15 7.58 -11.54
CA GLN A 93 -5.32 8.38 -11.90
C GLN A 93 -6.41 8.25 -10.83
N LEU A 94 -6.91 9.38 -10.34
CA LEU A 94 -7.91 9.45 -9.29
C LEU A 94 -9.12 10.23 -9.77
N GLN A 95 -10.32 9.80 -9.37
CA GLN A 95 -11.51 10.65 -9.42
C GLN A 95 -11.50 11.64 -8.24
N PRO A 96 -12.21 12.79 -8.34
CA PRO A 96 -12.35 13.72 -7.23
C PRO A 96 -12.86 13.02 -5.95
N GLY A 97 -12.10 13.15 -4.87
CA GLY A 97 -12.41 12.56 -3.56
C GLY A 97 -11.84 11.16 -3.30
N GLU A 98 -11.12 10.57 -4.26
CA GLU A 98 -10.36 9.33 -4.05
C GLU A 98 -8.96 9.61 -3.49
N VAL A 99 -8.38 8.62 -2.82
CA VAL A 99 -7.04 8.70 -2.23
C VAL A 99 -6.30 7.39 -2.50
N ALA A 100 -5.02 7.45 -2.84
CA ALA A 100 -4.22 6.25 -3.00
C ALA A 100 -2.76 6.44 -2.55
N LEU A 101 -2.16 5.34 -2.08
CA LEU A 101 -0.71 5.16 -1.94
C LEU A 101 -0.25 4.24 -3.06
N HIS A 102 0.84 4.58 -3.74
CA HIS A 102 1.33 3.83 -4.90
C HIS A 102 2.85 3.87 -5.02
N THR A 103 3.42 2.88 -5.71
CA THR A 103 4.84 2.79 -6.06
C THR A 103 5.06 2.97 -7.57
N ASP A 104 6.30 3.11 -8.00
CA ASP A 104 6.67 3.17 -9.43
C ASP A 104 6.52 1.81 -10.14
N GLU A 105 6.49 0.71 -9.38
CA GLU A 105 6.30 -0.66 -9.89
C GLU A 105 4.83 -0.98 -10.20
N GLY A 106 3.88 -0.15 -9.74
CA GLY A 106 2.45 -0.28 -10.00
C GLY A 106 1.62 -0.79 -8.83
N ASP A 107 2.26 -1.16 -7.71
CA ASP A 107 1.54 -1.51 -6.48
C ASP A 107 0.76 -0.32 -5.95
N HIS A 108 -0.43 -0.58 -5.41
CA HIS A 108 -1.19 0.48 -4.76
C HIS A 108 -2.22 -0.01 -3.75
N VAL A 109 -2.56 0.91 -2.84
CA VAL A 109 -3.76 0.86 -2.00
C VAL A 109 -4.62 2.06 -2.38
N HIS A 110 -5.77 1.83 -3.01
CA HIS A 110 -6.66 2.85 -3.56
C HIS A 110 -8.02 2.84 -2.88
N LEU A 111 -8.35 3.93 -2.19
CA LEU A 111 -9.65 4.20 -1.60
C LEU A 111 -10.53 4.88 -2.65
N LYS A 112 -11.39 4.08 -3.29
CA LYS A 112 -12.24 4.47 -4.43
C LYS A 112 -13.62 4.94 -3.99
N ARG A 113 -14.30 5.64 -4.90
CA ARG A 113 -15.74 5.92 -4.75
C ARG A 113 -16.54 4.62 -4.64
N GLY A 114 -17.68 4.68 -3.93
CA GLY A 114 -18.49 3.49 -3.64
C GLY A 114 -18.05 2.70 -2.39
N ARG A 115 -17.10 3.23 -1.60
CA ARG A 115 -16.54 2.59 -0.39
C ARG A 115 -15.77 1.30 -0.71
N LEU A 116 -15.06 1.30 -1.83
CA LEU A 116 -14.21 0.20 -2.27
C LEU A 116 -12.76 0.52 -1.93
N VAL A 117 -12.07 -0.42 -1.29
CA VAL A 117 -10.62 -0.38 -1.12
C VAL A 117 -10.03 -1.43 -2.03
N GLU A 118 -9.18 -1.01 -2.96
CA GLU A 118 -8.48 -1.86 -3.91
C GLU A 118 -7.00 -1.96 -3.50
N VAL A 119 -6.51 -3.18 -3.36
CA VAL A 119 -5.09 -3.46 -3.09
C VAL A 119 -4.57 -4.29 -4.27
N VAL A 120 -3.64 -3.74 -5.03
CA VAL A 120 -3.01 -4.41 -6.18
C VAL A 120 -1.53 -4.55 -5.88
N THR A 121 -1.04 -5.79 -5.97
CA THR A 121 0.38 -6.15 -5.83
C THR A 121 0.60 -7.58 -6.31
N ASP A 122 1.84 -7.94 -6.64
CA ASP A 122 2.22 -9.31 -6.99
C ASP A 122 2.26 -10.21 -5.74
N THR A 123 2.60 -9.69 -4.56
CA THR A 123 2.67 -10.48 -3.32
C THR A 123 2.16 -9.68 -2.14
N LEU A 124 1.01 -10.08 -1.59
CA LEU A 124 0.43 -9.51 -0.38
C LEU A 124 0.70 -10.39 0.85
N LEU A 125 1.66 -9.99 1.69
CA LEU A 125 1.95 -10.64 2.97
C LEU A 125 1.23 -9.94 4.12
N VAL A 126 0.33 -10.65 4.81
CA VAL A 126 -0.35 -10.17 6.01
C VAL A 126 0.18 -10.91 7.23
N GLN A 127 0.95 -10.22 8.08
CA GLN A 127 1.47 -10.76 9.34
C GLN A 127 0.75 -10.12 10.54
N ALA A 128 0.12 -10.95 11.37
CA ALA A 128 -0.53 -10.53 12.61
C ALA A 128 -0.13 -11.45 13.76
N GLY A 129 0.32 -10.87 14.88
CA GLY A 129 0.79 -11.64 16.05
C GLY A 129 -0.31 -12.28 16.90
N THR A 130 -1.60 -12.09 16.56
CA THR A 130 -2.72 -12.59 17.37
C THR A 130 -3.83 -13.18 16.53
N LYS A 131 -4.42 -12.42 15.61
CA LYS A 131 -5.55 -12.88 14.80
C LYS A 131 -5.75 -11.98 13.57
N VAL A 132 -6.06 -12.60 12.44
CA VAL A 132 -6.70 -11.94 11.29
C VAL A 132 -8.18 -12.33 11.31
N ARG A 133 -9.09 -11.36 11.19
CA ARG A 133 -10.56 -11.59 11.19
C ARG A 133 -11.19 -10.81 10.05
N PHE A 134 -12.00 -11.49 9.24
CA PHE A 134 -12.84 -10.89 8.22
C PHE A 134 -14.31 -10.94 8.67
N GLU A 135 -14.99 -9.79 8.64
CA GLU A 135 -16.43 -9.71 8.87
C GLU A 135 -17.12 -9.42 7.54
N SER A 136 -17.44 -10.48 6.80
CA SER A 136 -18.11 -10.41 5.50
C SER A 136 -19.04 -11.63 5.33
N PRO A 137 -20.20 -11.49 4.68
CA PRO A 137 -21.04 -12.63 4.32
C PRO A 137 -20.36 -13.63 3.37
N ARG A 138 -19.34 -13.18 2.63
CA ARG A 138 -18.66 -14.00 1.62
C ARG A 138 -17.17 -13.67 1.55
N LEU A 139 -16.37 -14.71 1.40
CA LEU A 139 -14.96 -14.68 1.02
C LEU A 139 -14.81 -15.50 -0.26
N GLU A 140 -14.16 -14.94 -1.28
CA GLU A 140 -13.91 -15.61 -2.56
C GLU A 140 -12.41 -15.71 -2.82
N LEU A 141 -11.96 -16.87 -3.31
CA LEU A 141 -10.58 -17.17 -3.68
C LEU A 141 -10.61 -17.82 -5.06
N THR A 142 -9.76 -17.36 -5.98
CA THR A 142 -9.68 -17.90 -7.36
C THR A 142 -8.64 -19.01 -7.50
N GLY A 143 -7.69 -19.10 -6.57
CA GLY A 143 -6.66 -20.13 -6.52
C GLY A 143 -6.79 -20.99 -5.27
N ASP A 144 -5.72 -21.72 -4.97
CA ASP A 144 -5.69 -22.68 -3.87
C ASP A 144 -5.70 -21.99 -2.50
N ALA A 145 -6.31 -22.67 -1.52
CA ALA A 145 -6.27 -22.30 -0.12
C ALA A 145 -5.48 -23.37 0.66
N GLN A 146 -4.27 -23.02 1.11
CA GLN A 146 -3.48 -23.88 1.99
C GLN A 146 -3.63 -23.44 3.45
N ILE A 147 -3.96 -24.40 4.32
CA ILE A 147 -4.09 -24.21 5.76
C ILE A 147 -3.21 -25.27 6.45
N ASP A 148 -2.10 -24.84 7.06
CA ASP A 148 -1.17 -25.77 7.74
C ASP A 148 -1.72 -26.32 9.06
N GLY A 149 -2.72 -25.63 9.63
CA GLY A 149 -3.42 -26.03 10.85
C GLY A 149 -4.80 -26.64 10.58
N ASN A 150 -5.68 -26.55 11.58
CA ASN A 150 -7.05 -27.03 11.45
C ASN A 150 -7.95 -25.98 10.81
N ALA A 151 -8.81 -26.43 9.88
CA ALA A 151 -9.96 -25.66 9.41
C ALA A 151 -11.20 -26.07 10.21
N HIS A 152 -11.88 -25.10 10.82
CA HIS A 152 -13.16 -25.31 11.48
C HIS A 152 -14.26 -24.59 10.69
N ALA A 153 -15.29 -25.34 10.29
CA ALA A 153 -16.47 -24.82 9.63
C ALA A 153 -17.70 -25.19 10.49
N ASP A 154 -18.46 -24.17 10.91
CA ASP A 154 -19.74 -24.38 11.60
C ASP A 154 -20.84 -24.88 10.64
N GLY A 155 -20.70 -24.54 9.35
CA GLY A 155 -21.55 -25.00 8.26
C GLY A 155 -20.99 -26.23 7.56
N ASP A 156 -21.62 -26.59 6.45
CA ASP A 156 -21.19 -27.73 5.64
C ASP A 156 -19.99 -27.37 4.74
N VAL A 157 -19.20 -28.38 4.39
CA VAL A 157 -18.06 -28.26 3.46
C VAL A 157 -18.40 -29.08 2.23
N SER A 158 -18.40 -28.44 1.05
CA SER A 158 -18.75 -29.08 -0.21
C SER A 158 -17.63 -28.98 -1.23
N ASP A 159 -17.44 -30.04 -2.00
CA ASP A 159 -16.64 -30.04 -3.21
C ASP A 159 -17.54 -29.97 -4.47
N GLY A 160 -16.97 -30.23 -5.65
CA GLY A 160 -17.71 -30.22 -6.91
C GLY A 160 -18.72 -31.37 -7.08
N VAL A 161 -18.77 -32.32 -6.16
CA VAL A 161 -19.64 -33.51 -6.21
C VAL A 161 -20.71 -33.43 -5.13
N ARG A 162 -20.32 -33.26 -3.86
CA ARG A 162 -21.25 -33.22 -2.71
C ARG A 162 -20.58 -32.65 -1.46
N SER A 163 -21.34 -32.66 -0.36
CA SER A 163 -20.88 -32.18 0.93
C SER A 163 -20.43 -33.29 1.86
N MET A 164 -19.60 -32.94 2.84
CA MET A 164 -19.18 -33.85 3.91
C MET A 164 -20.38 -34.36 4.72
N GLN A 165 -21.43 -33.55 4.88
CA GLN A 165 -22.68 -34.03 5.48
C GLN A 165 -23.38 -35.07 4.60
N ALA A 166 -23.44 -34.87 3.29
CA ALA A 166 -24.03 -35.85 2.36
C ALA A 166 -23.24 -37.18 2.37
N ASP A 167 -21.91 -37.12 2.42
CA ASP A 167 -21.08 -38.33 2.60
C ASP A 167 -21.37 -39.04 3.92
N ARG A 168 -21.54 -38.29 5.01
CA ARG A 168 -21.92 -38.83 6.32
C ARG A 168 -23.28 -39.53 6.27
N ASP A 169 -24.25 -38.96 5.57
CA ASP A 169 -25.59 -39.53 5.46
C ASP A 169 -25.57 -40.84 4.66
N ILE A 170 -24.84 -40.88 3.54
CA ILE A 170 -24.63 -42.11 2.75
C ILE A 170 -23.95 -43.18 3.61
N TYR A 171 -22.90 -42.78 4.33
CA TYR A 171 -22.18 -43.69 5.23
C TYR A 171 -23.10 -44.19 6.35
N ASN A 172 -23.86 -43.35 7.03
CA ASN A 172 -24.72 -43.80 8.13
C ASN A 172 -25.86 -44.71 7.66
N ALA A 173 -26.36 -44.51 6.43
CA ALA A 173 -27.43 -45.30 5.84
C ALA A 173 -26.95 -46.58 5.14
N HIS A 174 -25.62 -46.80 5.01
CA HIS A 174 -25.13 -47.94 4.25
C HIS A 174 -25.45 -49.28 4.94
N THR A 175 -25.77 -50.30 4.15
CA THR A 175 -26.07 -51.65 4.62
C THR A 175 -25.25 -52.68 3.86
N HIS A 176 -25.04 -53.85 4.46
CA HIS A 176 -24.34 -54.99 3.84
C HIS A 176 -25.31 -56.16 3.67
N GLY A 177 -25.46 -56.66 2.44
CA GLY A 177 -26.25 -57.85 2.13
C GLY A 177 -25.44 -59.14 2.19
N GLY A 178 -26.12 -60.29 2.33
CA GLY A 178 -25.48 -61.62 2.22
C GLY A 178 -24.59 -62.02 3.41
N VAL A 179 -24.81 -61.42 4.58
CA VAL A 179 -24.03 -61.71 5.80
C VAL A 179 -24.49 -63.00 6.48
N SER A 180 -23.53 -63.78 7.01
CA SER A 180 -23.84 -64.86 7.97
C SER A 180 -23.76 -64.29 9.39
N PRO A 181 -24.79 -64.45 10.23
CA PRO A 181 -24.76 -63.99 11.62
C PRO A 181 -23.63 -64.65 12.42
N GLY A 182 -22.93 -63.85 13.23
CA GLY A 182 -21.83 -64.31 14.09
C GLY A 182 -21.36 -63.21 15.05
N GLY A 183 -20.51 -63.56 16.02
CA GLY A 183 -20.01 -62.63 17.05
C GLY A 183 -18.66 -61.97 16.73
N SER A 184 -18.10 -62.21 15.54
CA SER A 184 -16.80 -61.68 15.14
C SER A 184 -16.95 -60.40 14.31
N ASN A 185 -15.98 -59.50 14.42
CA ASN A 185 -15.87 -58.34 13.54
C ASN A 185 -15.11 -58.70 12.25
N THR A 186 -15.38 -57.98 11.17
CA THR A 186 -14.57 -58.07 9.96
C THR A 186 -13.17 -57.49 10.20
N ALA A 187 -12.22 -57.84 9.33
CA ALA A 187 -10.95 -57.13 9.25
C ALA A 187 -11.17 -55.66 8.78
N PRO A 188 -10.15 -54.79 8.93
CA PRO A 188 -10.16 -53.48 8.27
C PRO A 188 -10.45 -53.61 6.76
N PRO A 189 -11.10 -52.60 6.14
CA PRO A 189 -11.37 -52.60 4.71
C PRO A 189 -10.08 -52.78 3.89
N ASN A 190 -10.15 -53.51 2.78
CA ASN A 190 -8.99 -53.86 1.95
C ASN A 190 -8.72 -52.86 0.81
N GLN A 191 -9.42 -51.72 0.77
CA GLN A 191 -9.12 -50.65 -0.17
C GLN A 191 -7.72 -50.10 0.07
N GLN A 192 -6.96 -49.92 -1.02
CA GLN A 192 -5.70 -49.20 -1.04
C GLN A 192 -5.97 -47.76 -1.47
N GLU A 193 -5.21 -46.82 -0.90
CA GLU A 193 -5.23 -45.39 -1.26
C GLU A 193 -4.93 -45.17 -2.75
#